data_AF-A0A2N5JQ61-F1
#
_entry.id   AF-A0A2N5JQ61-F1
#
_cell.length_a   1.000
_cell.length_b   1.000
_cell.length_c   1.000
_cell.angle_alpha   90.00
_cell.angle_beta   90.00
_cell.angle_gamma   90.00
#
_symmetry.space_group_name_H-M   'P 1'
#
loop_
_entity.id
_entity.type
_entity.pdbx_description
1 polymer ?
#
loop_
_entity_poly.entity_id
_entity_poly.type
_entity_poly.pdbx_seq_one_letter_code
_entity_poly.pdbx_strand_id
1 'polypeptide(L)'
;MTCPPMKYLFRVIGLGLLLWGCAGKNPEAERARDAIILLCRSQEAFYVEQGRFTDRLDELKIDWLNLKETTPNYRYQLYLLNSKNTIGIVTIGTNSKADNLVGIVTKLPNNEINTILCGGRTAPPEVVSSANCPPGFTLISVTN
;
A
#
# COMPACT_ATOMS: atom_id res chain seq x y z
N MET A 1 13.86 7.37 -11.90
CA MET A 1 15.07 8.05 -11.38
C MET A 1 15.77 7.09 -10.45
N THR A 2 16.83 6.47 -10.94
CA THR A 2 17.60 5.41 -10.28
C THR A 2 18.84 6.03 -9.64
N CYS A 3 19.07 5.81 -8.35
CA CYS A 3 20.36 6.13 -7.71
C CYS A 3 21.46 5.31 -8.41
N PRO A 4 22.52 5.94 -8.94
CA PRO A 4 23.60 5.21 -9.61
C PRO A 4 24.53 4.51 -8.59
N PRO A 5 25.21 3.42 -8.99
CA PRO A 5 26.17 2.72 -8.13
C PRO A 5 27.43 3.57 -7.91
N MET A 6 27.80 3.76 -6.63
CA MET A 6 28.99 4.48 -6.19
C MET A 6 30.28 3.91 -6.82
N LYS A 7 30.98 4.73 -7.59
CA LYS A 7 32.45 4.65 -7.71
C LYS A 7 33.03 5.60 -6.66
N TYR A 8 33.63 5.05 -5.61
CA TYR A 8 34.39 5.81 -4.63
C TYR A 8 35.63 6.39 -5.30
N LEU A 9 35.68 7.71 -5.47
CA LEU A 9 36.92 8.45 -5.66
C LEU A 9 37.11 9.35 -4.44
N PHE A 10 37.89 8.86 -3.47
CA PHE A 10 38.34 9.67 -2.35
C PHE A 10 39.31 10.73 -2.89
N ARG A 11 38.96 12.01 -2.75
CA ARG A 11 39.96 13.06 -2.58
C ARG A 11 39.59 13.91 -1.38
N VAL A 12 40.46 13.79 -0.38
CA VAL A 12 40.58 14.58 0.83
C VAL A 12 40.69 16.07 0.47
N ILE A 13 39.95 16.93 1.16
CA ILE A 13 40.38 18.23 1.73
C ILE A 13 39.18 18.84 2.49
N GLY A 14 39.39 19.20 3.75
CA GLY A 14 38.75 20.38 4.36
C GLY A 14 37.43 20.18 5.12
N LEU A 15 37.54 20.21 6.44
CA LEU A 15 36.54 20.67 7.42
C LEU A 15 35.05 20.41 7.13
N GLY A 16 34.49 19.41 7.82
CA GLY A 16 33.22 19.59 8.52
C GLY A 16 31.95 19.66 7.68
N LEU A 17 31.81 18.84 6.65
CA LEU A 17 30.47 18.50 6.17
C LEU A 17 29.89 17.43 7.09
N LEU A 18 28.94 17.82 7.95
CA LEU A 18 27.98 16.91 8.54
C LEU A 18 27.22 16.24 7.39
N LEU A 19 27.70 15.07 6.97
CA LEU A 19 26.93 14.14 6.17
C LEU A 19 25.75 13.69 7.05
N TRP A 20 24.65 14.43 7.00
CA TRP A 20 23.34 13.87 7.28
C TRP A 20 23.16 12.72 6.32
N GLY A 21 23.50 11.52 6.80
CA GLY A 21 23.17 10.28 6.11
C GLY A 21 21.68 10.34 5.85
N CYS A 22 21.29 10.32 4.58
CA CYS A 22 19.92 10.04 4.20
C CYS A 22 19.55 8.75 4.93
N ALA A 23 18.72 8.85 5.98
CA ALA A 23 18.05 7.70 6.55
C ALA A 23 17.33 7.03 5.37
N GLY A 24 17.93 5.97 4.85
CA GLY A 24 17.54 5.38 3.58
C GLY A 24 16.11 4.89 3.69
N LYS A 25 15.17 5.64 3.12
CA LYS A 25 13.80 5.17 2.92
C LYS A 25 13.89 3.92 2.06
N ASN A 26 13.28 2.82 2.51
CA ASN A 26 13.27 1.59 1.75
C ASN A 26 12.43 1.80 0.48
N PRO A 27 13.04 1.79 -0.74
CA PRO A 27 12.32 2.03 -1.98
C PRO A 27 11.24 0.97 -2.26
N GLU A 28 11.35 -0.21 -1.66
CA GLU A 28 10.33 -1.26 -1.80
C GLU A 28 9.09 -0.96 -0.95
N ALA A 29 9.26 -0.40 0.24
CA ALA A 29 8.15 0.00 1.10
C ALA A 29 7.35 1.17 0.49
N GLU A 30 8.05 2.09 -0.18
CA GLU A 30 7.42 3.18 -0.94
C GLU A 30 6.61 2.64 -2.11
N ARG A 31 7.16 1.72 -2.91
CA ARG A 31 6.41 1.06 -3.99
C ARG A 31 5.21 0.26 -3.50
N ALA A 32 5.33 -0.42 -2.37
CA ALA A 32 4.21 -1.14 -1.76
C ALA A 32 3.09 -0.20 -1.33
N ARG A 33 3.44 0.98 -0.81
CA ARG A 33 2.49 2.05 -0.47
C ARG A 33 1.81 2.63 -1.69
N ASP A 34 2.56 2.92 -2.75
CA ASP A 34 1.98 3.44 -3.98
C ASP A 34 1.05 2.40 -4.64
N ALA A 35 1.45 1.13 -4.61
CA ALA A 35 0.64 0.02 -5.13
C ALA A 35 -0.70 -0.11 -4.39
N ILE A 36 -0.71 -0.04 -3.05
CA ILE A 36 -1.98 -0.15 -2.30
C ILE A 36 -2.88 1.07 -2.50
N ILE A 37 -2.30 2.28 -2.56
CA ILE A 37 -3.08 3.50 -2.88
C ILE A 37 -3.72 3.37 -4.26
N LEU A 38 -2.97 2.87 -5.23
CA LEU A 38 -3.51 2.63 -6.56
C LEU A 38 -4.62 1.60 -6.55
N LEU A 39 -4.43 0.48 -5.86
CA LEU A 39 -5.46 -0.56 -5.74
C LEU A 39 -6.75 0.00 -5.11
N CYS A 40 -6.65 0.84 -4.09
CA CYS A 40 -7.82 1.52 -3.51
C CYS A 40 -8.54 2.41 -4.54
N ARG A 41 -7.79 3.24 -5.28
CA ARG A 41 -8.36 4.11 -6.33
C ARG A 41 -8.99 3.31 -7.47
N SER A 42 -8.40 2.19 -7.84
CA SER A 42 -8.97 1.29 -8.84
C SER A 42 -10.26 0.64 -8.35
N GLN A 43 -10.38 0.31 -7.06
CA GLN A 43 -11.64 -0.16 -6.48
C GLN A 43 -12.72 0.93 -6.47
N GLU A 44 -12.36 2.16 -6.14
CA GLU A 44 -13.26 3.32 -6.24
C GLU A 44 -13.79 3.48 -7.67
N ALA A 45 -12.90 3.53 -8.65
CA ALA A 45 -13.27 3.65 -10.07
C ALA A 45 -14.13 2.46 -10.54
N PHE A 46 -13.74 1.23 -10.18
CA PHE A 46 -14.49 0.03 -10.53
C PHE A 46 -15.89 0.02 -9.91
N TYR A 47 -16.03 0.50 -8.67
CA TYR A 47 -17.33 0.64 -8.01
C TYR A 47 -18.23 1.64 -8.74
N VAL A 48 -17.68 2.77 -9.19
CA VAL A 48 -18.43 3.77 -9.97
C VAL A 48 -18.95 3.17 -11.29
N GLU A 49 -18.17 2.31 -11.95
CA GLU A 49 -18.55 1.70 -13.22
C GLU A 49 -19.50 0.49 -13.06
N GLN A 50 -19.26 -0.36 -12.07
CA GLN A 50 -19.92 -1.68 -11.94
C GLN A 50 -20.93 -1.76 -10.79
N GLY A 51 -20.99 -0.74 -9.92
CA GLY A 51 -21.85 -0.70 -8.74
C GLY A 51 -21.48 -1.70 -7.63
N ARG A 52 -20.29 -2.30 -7.70
CA ARG A 52 -19.78 -3.29 -6.73
C ARG A 52 -18.26 -3.20 -6.60
N PHE A 53 -17.73 -3.66 -5.48
CA PHE A 53 -16.29 -3.97 -5.36
C PHE A 53 -15.97 -5.33 -5.99
N THR A 54 -14.69 -5.58 -6.22
CA THR A 54 -14.19 -6.86 -6.72
C THR A 54 -13.06 -7.39 -5.83
N ASP A 55 -13.05 -8.69 -5.58
CA ASP A 55 -11.97 -9.41 -4.91
C ASP A 55 -10.91 -9.91 -5.91
N ARG A 56 -11.09 -9.59 -7.19
CA ARG A 56 -10.26 -10.06 -8.29
C ARG A 56 -9.38 -8.96 -8.86
N LEU A 57 -8.06 -9.13 -8.74
CA LEU A 57 -7.08 -8.18 -9.27
C LEU A 57 -7.17 -8.02 -10.79
N ASP A 58 -7.53 -9.09 -11.52
CA ASP A 58 -7.67 -9.07 -12.99
C ASP A 58 -8.84 -8.20 -13.47
N GLU A 59 -9.88 -8.03 -12.64
CA GLU A 59 -11.02 -7.16 -12.98
C GLU A 59 -10.69 -5.67 -12.87
N LEU A 60 -9.66 -5.30 -12.10
CA LEU A 60 -9.27 -3.91 -11.89
C LEU A 60 -8.46 -3.31 -13.07
N LYS A 61 -8.13 -4.11 -14.09
CA LYS A 61 -7.41 -3.68 -15.32
C LYS A 61 -6.15 -2.85 -15.05
N ILE A 62 -5.43 -3.14 -13.97
CA ILE A 62 -4.21 -2.41 -13.58
C ILE A 62 -3.00 -3.03 -14.30
N ASP A 63 -3.07 -3.11 -15.63
CA ASP A 63 -2.02 -3.73 -16.46
C ASP A 63 -0.71 -2.93 -16.41
N TRP A 64 -0.79 -1.63 -16.15
CA TRP A 64 0.34 -0.70 -16.22
C TRP A 64 1.32 -0.79 -15.05
N LEU A 65 0.95 -1.40 -13.92
CA LEU A 65 1.89 -1.53 -12.79
C LEU A 65 2.75 -2.79 -12.87
N ASN A 66 2.51 -3.71 -13.83
CA ASN A 66 3.11 -5.04 -13.84
C ASN A 66 3.05 -5.72 -12.45
N LEU A 67 1.99 -5.39 -11.69
CA LEU A 67 1.73 -5.97 -10.38
C LEU A 67 1.33 -7.43 -10.59
N LYS A 68 2.32 -8.30 -10.52
CA LYS A 68 2.06 -9.69 -10.19
C LYS A 68 1.52 -9.71 -8.76
N GLU A 69 0.59 -10.62 -8.45
CA GLU A 69 0.03 -10.83 -7.10
C GLU A 69 1.11 -10.92 -6.00
N THR A 70 2.35 -11.20 -6.41
CA THR A 70 3.53 -11.24 -5.57
C THR A 70 4.69 -10.48 -6.24
N THR A 71 5.21 -9.48 -5.54
CA THR A 71 6.56 -8.94 -5.76
C THR A 71 7.55 -9.68 -4.85
N PRO A 72 8.88 -9.57 -5.05
CA PRO A 72 9.84 -10.31 -4.21
C PRO A 72 9.66 -10.08 -2.71
N ASN A 73 9.21 -8.89 -2.32
CA ASN A 73 9.12 -8.45 -0.93
C ASN A 73 7.68 -8.30 -0.41
N TYR A 74 6.67 -8.39 -1.27
CA TYR A 74 5.28 -8.11 -0.91
C TYR A 74 4.28 -8.96 -1.69
N ARG A 75 3.28 -9.50 -1.00
CA ARG A 75 2.10 -10.15 -1.60
C ARG A 75 0.88 -9.28 -1.41
N TYR A 76 0.02 -9.20 -2.42
CA TYR A 76 -1.21 -8.42 -2.38
C TYR A 76 -2.40 -9.36 -2.30
N GLN A 77 -3.34 -9.06 -1.42
CA GLN A 77 -4.56 -9.85 -1.23
C GLN A 77 -5.76 -8.93 -1.08
N LEU A 78 -6.87 -9.27 -1.74
CA LEU A 78 -8.11 -8.53 -1.70
C LEU A 78 -9.15 -9.37 -0.96
N TYR A 79 -9.91 -8.72 -0.09
CA TYR A 79 -10.92 -9.33 0.76
C TYR A 79 -12.22 -8.56 0.62
N LEU A 80 -13.25 -9.21 0.08
CA LEU A 80 -14.58 -8.61 0.05
C LEU A 80 -15.23 -8.72 1.42
N LEU A 81 -15.71 -7.59 1.94
CA LEU A 81 -16.22 -7.45 3.30
C LEU A 81 -17.67 -6.94 3.25
N ASN A 82 -18.45 -7.26 4.29
CA ASN A 82 -19.82 -6.81 4.53
C ASN A 82 -20.67 -6.62 3.25
N SER A 83 -21.24 -7.71 2.74
CA SER A 83 -22.29 -7.68 1.70
C SER A 83 -21.99 -6.77 0.49
N LYS A 84 -20.72 -6.71 0.05
CA LYS A 84 -20.23 -5.96 -1.14
C LYS A 84 -20.09 -4.44 -0.98
N ASN A 85 -20.21 -3.90 0.23
CA ASN A 85 -20.05 -2.46 0.49
C ASN A 85 -18.67 -2.08 1.03
N THR A 86 -17.80 -3.05 1.29
CA THR A 86 -16.43 -2.79 1.75
C THR A 86 -15.46 -3.77 1.10
N ILE A 87 -14.26 -3.32 0.77
CA ILE A 87 -13.15 -4.15 0.30
C ILE A 87 -11.91 -3.82 1.12
N GLY A 88 -11.27 -4.86 1.63
CA GLY A 88 -9.98 -4.81 2.30
C GLY A 88 -8.89 -5.19 1.32
N ILE A 89 -7.85 -4.39 1.23
CA ILE A 89 -6.68 -4.61 0.39
C ILE A 89 -5.51 -4.74 1.35
N VAL A 90 -4.79 -5.84 1.28
CA VAL A 90 -3.73 -6.16 2.23
C VAL A 90 -2.44 -6.37 1.47
N THR A 91 -1.38 -5.73 1.93
CA THR A 91 -0.02 -5.99 1.50
C THR A 91 0.73 -6.72 2.62
N ILE A 92 1.16 -7.95 2.34
CA ILE A 92 1.92 -8.81 3.25
C ILE A 92 3.39 -8.74 2.90
N GLY A 93 4.21 -8.19 3.80
CA GLY A 93 5.67 -8.24 3.70
C GLY A 93 6.18 -9.67 3.79
N THR A 94 6.97 -10.11 2.81
CA THR A 94 7.54 -11.47 2.79
C THR A 94 8.84 -11.57 3.60
N ASN A 95 9.37 -10.44 4.07
CA ASN A 95 10.59 -10.37 4.86
C ASN A 95 10.37 -9.57 6.16
N SER A 96 11.21 -9.79 7.17
CA SER A 96 11.08 -9.22 8.52
C SER A 96 11.30 -7.70 8.60
N LYS A 97 11.66 -7.05 7.48
CA LYS A 97 11.88 -5.61 7.38
C LYS A 97 10.75 -4.87 6.66
N ALA A 98 9.82 -5.61 6.06
CA ALA A 98 8.70 -5.07 5.31
C ALA A 98 7.53 -4.80 6.25
N ASP A 99 7.08 -3.55 6.31
CA ASP A 99 5.84 -3.20 7.00
C ASP A 99 4.62 -3.70 6.21
N ASN A 100 3.62 -4.22 6.90
CA ASN A 100 2.35 -4.61 6.30
C ASN A 100 1.48 -3.37 6.12
N LEU A 101 0.74 -3.32 5.01
CA LEU A 101 -0.19 -2.23 4.71
C LEU A 101 -1.60 -2.78 4.53
N VAL A 102 -2.59 -2.02 4.98
CA VAL A 102 -4.00 -2.34 4.83
C VAL A 102 -4.72 -1.12 4.29
N GLY A 103 -5.36 -1.28 3.14
CA GLY A 103 -6.27 -0.32 2.53
C GLY A 103 -7.70 -0.81 2.73
N ILE A 104 -8.60 0.07 3.14
CA ILE A 104 -10.00 -0.25 3.38
C ILE A 104 -10.81 0.73 2.56
N VAL A 105 -11.54 0.25 1.57
CA VAL A 105 -12.43 1.06 0.74
C VAL A 105 -13.86 0.69 1.09
N THR A 106 -14.64 1.66 1.55
CA THR A 106 -16.00 1.47 2.05
C THR A 106 -16.96 2.41 1.36
N LYS A 107 -18.05 1.85 0.84
CA LYS A 107 -19.20 2.63 0.37
C LYS A 107 -20.04 3.08 1.55
N LEU A 108 -20.18 4.39 1.72
CA LEU A 108 -21.02 5.00 2.73
C LEU A 108 -22.49 5.06 2.29
N PRO A 109 -23.45 5.19 3.23
CA PRO A 109 -24.89 5.23 2.92
C PRO A 109 -25.32 6.39 2.00
N ASN A 110 -24.54 7.47 1.97
CA ASN A 110 -24.74 8.64 1.11
C ASN A 110 -24.15 8.44 -0.31
N ASN A 111 -23.76 7.22 -0.69
CA ASN A 111 -23.06 6.89 -1.93
C ASN A 111 -21.65 7.48 -2.07
N GLU A 112 -21.07 8.07 -1.01
CA GLU A 112 -19.65 8.43 -1.00
C GLU A 112 -18.79 7.18 -0.78
N ILE A 113 -17.52 7.25 -1.21
CA ILE A 113 -16.55 6.18 -1.00
C ILE A 113 -15.47 6.69 -0.06
N ASN A 114 -15.31 6.04 1.08
CA ASN A 114 -14.27 6.33 2.05
C ASN A 114 -13.14 5.32 1.94
N THR A 115 -11.92 5.81 1.81
CA THR A 115 -10.69 5.03 1.74
C THR A 115 -9.78 5.34 2.91
N ILE A 116 -9.46 4.29 3.68
CA ILE A 116 -8.57 4.35 4.83
C ILE A 116 -7.31 3.54 4.52
N LEU A 117 -6.16 4.12 4.80
CA LEU A 117 -4.87 3.45 4.69
C LEU A 117 -4.22 3.32 6.06
N CYS A 118 -3.78 2.11 6.37
CA CYS A 118 -3.19 1.74 7.63
C CYS A 118 -1.86 1.01 7.40
N GLY A 119 -0.91 1.16 8.32
CA GLY A 119 0.36 0.44 8.27
C GLY A 119 0.78 -0.07 9.64
N GLY A 120 1.42 -1.22 9.66
CA GLY A 120 1.83 -1.88 10.90
C GLY A 120 2.85 -2.97 10.66
N ARG A 121 3.51 -3.41 11.72
CA ARG A 121 4.46 -4.54 11.68
C ARG A 121 3.85 -5.86 12.11
N THR A 122 2.63 -5.81 12.62
CA THR A 122 1.84 -6.99 12.93
C THR A 122 1.40 -7.68 11.64
N ALA A 123 1.25 -9.01 11.69
CA ALA A 123 0.63 -9.74 10.59
C ALA A 123 -0.73 -9.10 10.27
N PRO A 124 -1.05 -8.90 8.99
CA PRO A 124 -2.32 -8.31 8.64
C PRO A 124 -3.45 -9.25 9.07
N PRO A 125 -4.56 -8.70 9.57
CA PRO A 125 -5.67 -9.51 10.03
C PRO A 125 -6.26 -10.29 8.85
N GLU A 126 -6.71 -11.52 9.13
CA GLU A 126 -7.41 -12.37 8.17
C GLU A 126 -8.78 -11.77 7.76
N VAL A 127 -9.31 -10.87 8.60
CA VAL A 127 -10.57 -10.16 8.36
C VAL A 127 -10.40 -8.70 8.78
N VAL A 128 -10.50 -7.78 7.83
CA VAL A 128 -10.51 -6.33 8.09
C VAL A 128 -11.95 -5.90 8.28
N SER A 129 -12.43 -5.76 9.52
CA SER A 129 -13.89 -5.70 9.77
C SER A 129 -14.50 -4.29 9.91
N SER A 130 -13.78 -3.20 9.65
CA SER A 130 -14.30 -1.88 10.02
C SER A 130 -13.75 -0.70 9.23
N ALA A 131 -14.45 0.43 9.30
CA ALA A 131 -13.99 1.75 8.87
C ALA A 131 -12.87 2.33 9.76
N ASN A 132 -12.05 1.48 10.38
CA ASN A 132 -10.93 1.83 11.23
C ASN A 132 -9.76 0.87 10.97
N CYS A 133 -8.56 1.32 11.32
CA CYS A 133 -7.38 0.47 11.23
C CYS A 133 -7.50 -0.75 12.14
N PRO A 134 -7.04 -1.94 11.69
CA PRO A 134 -7.00 -3.13 12.53
C PRO A 134 -6.11 -2.95 13.77
N PRO A 135 -6.32 -3.76 14.83
CA PRO A 135 -5.41 -3.78 15.97
C PRO A 135 -3.96 -4.01 15.55
N GLY A 136 -3.03 -3.19 16.06
CA GLY A 136 -1.61 -3.25 15.69
C GLY A 136 -1.22 -2.44 14.44
N PHE A 137 -2.20 -1.84 13.75
CA PHE A 137 -1.98 -0.93 12.64
C PHE A 137 -2.25 0.51 13.04
N THR A 138 -1.45 1.43 12.50
CA THR A 138 -1.59 2.87 12.67
C THR A 138 -2.19 3.49 11.42
N LEU A 139 -3.07 4.46 11.60
CA LEU A 139 -3.64 5.24 10.51
C LEU A 139 -2.55 6.04 9.78
N ILE A 140 -2.45 5.84 8.48
CA ILE A 140 -1.55 6.57 7.59
C ILE A 140 -2.29 7.73 6.91
N SER A 141 -3.47 7.46 6.35
CA SER A 141 -4.28 8.46 5.64
C SER A 141 -5.75 8.05 5.52
N VAL A 142 -6.63 9.04 5.37
CA VAL A 142 -8.06 8.86 5.07
C VAL A 142 -8.42 9.77 3.90
N THR A 143 -9.28 9.29 3.02
CA THR A 143 -9.76 9.98 1.82
C THR A 143 -11.25 9.71 1.68
N ASN A 144 -12.05 10.76 1.48
CA ASN A 144 -13.50 10.70 1.20
C ASN A 144 -13.77 11.32 -0.17
#